data_AF-A0A2T2X2I3-F1
#
_entry.id   AF-A0A2T2X2I3-F1
#
_cell.length_a   1.000
_cell.length_b   1.000
_cell.length_c   1.000
_cell.angle_alpha   90.00
_cell.angle_beta   90.00
_cell.angle_gamma   90.00
#
_symmetry.space_group_name_H-M   'P 1'
#
loop_
_entity.id
_entity.type
_entity.pdbx_description
1 polymer ?
#
loop_
_entity_poly.entity_id
_entity_poly.type
_entity_poly.pdbx_seq_one_letter_code
_entity_poly.pdbx_strand_id
1 'polypeptide(L)'
;MGRCQSGRYIELDSGPYFWRGDCRGGYFGWSVPPILRDDAQRRQATSQPEQRDFGSGNGGSPRCATRRIQYVSRGCVSASKNWSEQRSDDGSHDYSCCVHCHAGSLAGFFDIRFFGGGLNRQVVALTGLFDALAILTRIPVPQSGETRPQKSWALAWFPVVGALFGALWMIWLQDVPTLSVTLRAIGALATEVLLTGGLHWDGWADVFDGWAAPAQKRDEARRDSHIGTVGVLWLILGVVGFVGLWKGVAFVYGDAVIVFMAPVIARTAIAAGLAFMPVSDSSRLAGWFKETANPRSAFIAVVITAVIAEALWGWRGLAGLALIAGLVGMFMGYWSHFFRGVNGDVLGATVIFTELASMTIGLWLWR
;
A
#
# COMPACT_ATOMS: atom_id res chain seq x y z
N MET A 1 -6.79 -38.83 2.16
CA MET A 1 -5.87 -39.86 2.67
C MET A 1 -5.19 -40.52 1.48
N GLY A 2 -3.86 -40.54 1.43
CA GLY A 2 -3.06 -41.31 0.47
C GLY A 2 -1.70 -41.60 1.09
N ARG A 3 -1.33 -42.88 1.22
CA ARG A 3 -0.02 -43.31 1.76
C ARG A 3 1.04 -43.20 0.66
N CYS A 4 2.19 -42.61 0.96
CA CYS A 4 3.34 -42.61 0.06
C CYS A 4 3.97 -44.02 0.06
N GLN A 5 4.12 -44.62 -1.12
CA GLN A 5 4.84 -45.89 -1.29
C GLN A 5 6.36 -45.61 -1.38
N SER A 6 7.15 -46.41 -0.66
CA SER A 6 8.62 -46.28 -0.57
C SER A 6 9.29 -46.30 -1.94
N GLY A 7 10.18 -45.33 -2.22
CA GLY A 7 11.12 -45.39 -3.34
C GLY A 7 11.04 -44.29 -4.41
N ARG A 8 10.32 -43.18 -4.21
CA ARG A 8 10.37 -42.02 -5.13
C ARG A 8 11.05 -40.81 -4.48
N TYR A 9 12.07 -40.29 -5.14
CA TYR A 9 12.68 -38.99 -4.84
C TYR A 9 11.82 -37.86 -5.43
N ILE A 10 11.75 -36.74 -4.73
CA ILE A 10 11.20 -35.48 -5.26
C ILE A 10 12.36 -34.48 -5.30
N GLU A 11 12.77 -34.07 -6.50
CA GLU A 11 13.70 -32.96 -6.70
C GLU A 11 12.89 -31.66 -6.82
N LEU A 12 13.24 -30.67 -6.00
CA LEU A 12 12.66 -29.32 -6.06
C LEU A 12 13.79 -28.37 -6.45
N ASP A 13 13.65 -27.76 -7.62
CA ASP A 13 14.60 -26.78 -8.13
C ASP A 13 14.16 -25.38 -7.65
N SER A 14 14.96 -24.77 -6.77
CA SER A 14 14.67 -23.45 -6.18
C SER A 14 15.91 -22.57 -6.17
N GLY A 15 16.40 -22.21 -7.37
CA GLY A 15 17.56 -21.33 -7.51
C GLY A 15 18.88 -22.02 -7.11
N PRO A 16 19.87 -21.33 -6.52
CA PRO A 16 21.25 -21.87 -6.44
C PRO A 16 21.44 -23.03 -5.45
N TYR A 17 20.37 -23.62 -4.90
CA TYR A 17 20.45 -24.69 -3.90
C TYR A 17 19.64 -25.91 -4.32
N PHE A 18 20.32 -27.05 -4.41
CA PHE A 18 19.75 -28.38 -4.64
C PHE A 18 19.38 -29.04 -3.31
N TRP A 19 18.15 -29.56 -3.21
CA TRP A 19 17.68 -30.29 -2.03
C TRP A 19 17.23 -31.70 -2.42
N ARG A 20 17.77 -32.73 -1.72
CA ARG A 20 17.28 -34.12 -1.77
C ARG A 20 16.62 -34.50 -0.45
N GLY A 21 15.39 -35.01 -0.52
CA GLY A 21 14.69 -35.62 0.61
C GLY A 21 14.62 -37.14 0.43
N ASP A 22 14.87 -37.89 1.50
CA ASP A 22 14.67 -39.35 1.55
C ASP A 22 13.48 -39.68 2.47
N CYS A 23 12.69 -40.69 2.08
CA CYS A 23 11.53 -41.12 2.83
C CYS A 23 11.90 -42.31 3.73
N ARG A 24 12.08 -42.07 5.04
CA ARG A 24 12.16 -43.15 6.04
C ARG A 24 11.11 -42.94 7.12
N GLY A 25 10.33 -43.99 7.40
CA GLY A 25 9.41 -44.04 8.54
C GLY A 25 8.20 -43.10 8.48
N GLY A 26 7.83 -42.56 7.31
CA GLY A 26 6.65 -41.71 7.17
C GLY A 26 6.85 -40.21 7.49
N TYR A 27 8.08 -39.76 7.73
CA TYR A 27 8.43 -38.36 7.95
C TYR A 27 9.41 -37.83 6.89
N PHE A 28 9.25 -36.56 6.48
CA PHE A 28 10.15 -35.86 5.55
C PHE A 28 11.30 -35.20 6.33
N GLY A 29 12.55 -35.52 5.97
CA GLY A 29 13.75 -34.86 6.48
C GLY A 29 14.56 -34.19 5.36
N TRP A 30 14.98 -32.95 5.57
CA TRP A 30 15.85 -32.20 4.64
C TRP A 30 17.26 -32.11 5.23
N SER A 31 18.29 -32.45 4.46
CA SER A 31 19.70 -32.29 4.84
C SER A 31 20.40 -31.22 4.01
N VAL A 32 21.13 -30.30 4.67
CA VAL A 32 21.91 -29.21 4.04
C VAL A 32 23.31 -29.73 3.65
N PRO A 33 23.88 -29.40 2.48
CA PRO A 33 25.24 -29.80 2.12
C PRO A 33 26.30 -28.98 2.89
N PRO A 34 27.50 -29.55 3.14
CA PRO A 34 28.52 -28.95 3.99
C PRO A 34 29.43 -28.00 3.20
N ILE A 35 28.97 -26.79 2.86
CA ILE A 35 29.88 -25.71 2.39
C ILE A 35 29.43 -24.37 2.96
N LEU A 36 29.84 -24.08 4.20
CA LEU A 36 29.87 -22.71 4.74
C LEU A 36 31.13 -22.58 5.61
N ARG A 37 32.14 -21.85 5.11
CA ARG A 37 33.34 -21.44 5.82
C ARG A 37 33.11 -20.07 6.45
N ASP A 38 32.37 -19.99 7.55
CA ASP A 38 32.52 -18.90 8.52
C ASP A 38 31.71 -19.17 9.80
N ASP A 39 32.36 -19.09 10.97
CA ASP A 39 31.79 -19.48 12.27
C ASP A 39 30.70 -18.52 12.79
N ALA A 40 30.57 -17.33 12.21
CA ALA A 40 29.51 -16.39 12.54
C ALA A 40 28.13 -16.81 11.98
N GLN A 41 28.07 -17.48 10.82
CA GLN A 41 26.82 -17.98 10.22
C GLN A 41 26.32 -19.27 10.86
N ARG A 42 27.22 -20.10 11.44
CA ARG A 42 26.84 -21.30 12.20
C ARG A 42 25.91 -20.99 13.37
N ARG A 43 26.13 -19.87 14.08
CA ARG A 43 25.33 -19.49 15.27
C ARG A 43 23.91 -19.02 14.94
N GLN A 44 23.63 -18.57 13.72
CA GLN A 44 22.28 -18.22 13.28
C GLN A 44 21.50 -19.40 12.71
N ALA A 45 22.18 -20.48 12.29
CA ALA A 45 21.56 -21.67 11.69
C ALA A 45 21.34 -22.84 12.66
N THR A 46 21.96 -22.84 13.85
CA THR A 46 21.70 -23.86 14.87
C THR A 46 20.69 -23.35 15.91
N SER A 47 19.41 -23.64 15.69
CA SER A 47 18.50 -23.90 16.81
C SER A 47 18.34 -25.42 16.94
N GLN A 48 19.27 -26.07 17.65
CA GLN A 48 18.98 -27.40 18.20
C GLN A 48 17.92 -27.24 19.29
N PRO A 49 16.99 -28.20 19.45
CA PRO A 49 16.14 -28.24 20.62
C PRO A 49 17.04 -28.53 21.83
N GLU A 50 17.12 -27.58 22.75
CA GLU A 50 17.70 -27.80 24.07
C GLU A 50 16.79 -28.81 24.79
N GLN A 51 17.24 -30.07 24.93
CA GLN A 51 16.62 -31.03 25.83
C GLN A 51 16.75 -30.47 27.25
N ARG A 52 15.67 -29.90 27.79
CA ARG A 52 15.57 -29.71 29.23
C ARG A 52 15.05 -31.00 29.83
N ASP A 53 15.90 -31.68 30.57
CA ASP A 53 15.48 -32.68 31.55
C ASP A 53 14.53 -32.00 32.54
N PHE A 54 13.24 -32.28 32.43
CA PHE A 54 12.28 -31.97 33.49
C PHE A 54 12.31 -33.12 34.49
N GLY A 55 13.14 -32.94 35.52
CA GLY A 55 13.11 -33.79 36.72
C GLY A 55 11.72 -33.84 37.34
N SER A 56 11.41 -35.00 37.91
CA SER A 56 10.16 -35.33 38.60
C SER A 56 9.73 -34.27 39.63
N GLY A 57 8.59 -33.63 39.41
CA GLY A 57 7.98 -32.75 40.43
C GLY A 57 6.80 -31.92 39.92
N ASN A 58 5.60 -32.31 40.35
CA ASN A 58 4.35 -31.54 40.36
C ASN A 58 3.69 -31.14 39.02
N GLY A 59 2.83 -32.02 38.51
CA GLY A 59 1.40 -31.71 38.22
C GLY A 59 1.03 -30.65 37.17
N GLY A 60 1.94 -30.16 36.33
CA GLY A 60 1.62 -29.19 35.28
C GLY A 60 1.54 -29.82 33.88
N SER A 61 0.41 -29.66 33.18
CA SER A 61 0.26 -30.02 31.77
C SER A 61 1.24 -29.23 30.87
N PRO A 62 1.93 -29.86 29.90
CA PRO A 62 2.95 -29.20 29.07
C PRO A 62 2.33 -28.12 28.17
N ARG A 63 2.94 -26.92 28.13
CA ARG A 63 2.56 -25.83 27.21
C ARG A 63 3.45 -25.88 25.96
N CYS A 64 2.85 -25.95 24.75
CA CYS A 64 3.58 -25.93 23.48
C CYS A 64 4.14 -24.50 23.24
N ALA A 65 5.37 -24.23 23.72
CA ALA A 65 6.02 -22.93 23.61
C ALA A 65 7.21 -23.00 22.62
N THR A 66 7.11 -22.29 21.49
CA THR A 66 8.26 -22.07 20.59
C THR A 66 8.23 -20.65 20.00
N ARG A 67 9.43 -20.07 19.84
CA ARG A 67 9.70 -18.79 19.16
C ARG A 67 9.18 -18.82 17.72
N ARG A 68 8.72 -17.65 17.23
CA ARG A 68 8.17 -17.40 15.88
C ARG A 68 8.80 -18.28 14.80
N ILE A 69 8.00 -19.18 14.23
CA ILE A 69 8.34 -19.89 13.00
C ILE A 69 8.08 -18.92 11.83
N GLN A 70 9.11 -18.18 11.41
CA GLN A 70 9.11 -17.39 10.19
C GLN A 70 9.44 -18.29 9.00
N TYR A 71 8.54 -19.17 8.56
CA TYR A 71 8.54 -19.69 7.18
C TYR A 71 7.15 -20.28 6.92
N VAL A 72 6.19 -19.41 6.62
CA VAL A 72 4.92 -19.84 6.04
C VAL A 72 5.12 -19.86 4.53
N SER A 73 5.23 -21.06 3.97
CA SER A 73 5.26 -21.28 2.52
C SER A 73 4.02 -20.66 1.86
N ARG A 74 4.20 -20.07 0.66
CA ARG A 74 3.12 -19.49 -0.15
C ARG A 74 1.91 -20.45 -0.20
N GLY A 75 0.78 -20.04 0.40
CA GLY A 75 -0.50 -20.77 0.29
C GLY A 75 -1.24 -21.05 1.60
N CYS A 76 -0.63 -20.86 2.76
CA CYS A 76 -1.31 -21.09 4.05
C CYS A 76 -1.93 -19.78 4.59
N VAL A 77 -3.27 -19.77 4.76
CA VAL A 77 -4.04 -18.56 5.14
C VAL A 77 -4.30 -18.50 6.64
N SER A 78 -4.40 -19.66 7.31
CA SER A 78 -4.43 -19.77 8.78
C SER A 78 -3.88 -21.12 9.22
N ALA A 79 -3.39 -21.20 10.47
CA ALA A 79 -2.89 -22.43 11.05
C ALA A 79 -3.48 -22.68 12.45
N SER A 80 -3.86 -23.93 12.73
CA SER A 80 -4.28 -24.38 14.07
C SER A 80 -3.24 -25.33 14.66
N LYS A 81 -3.06 -25.29 15.99
CA LYS A 81 -2.14 -26.14 16.74
C LYS A 81 -2.93 -27.10 17.62
N ASN A 82 -2.76 -28.39 17.42
CA ASN A 82 -3.35 -29.41 18.28
C ASN A 82 -2.25 -30.33 18.83
N TRP A 83 -2.42 -30.75 20.09
CA TRP A 83 -1.66 -31.86 20.65
C TRP A 83 -2.28 -33.17 20.17
N SER A 84 -1.44 -34.11 19.75
CA SER A 84 -1.81 -35.53 19.66
C SER A 84 -0.98 -36.31 20.67
N GLU A 85 -1.68 -37.00 21.56
CA GLU A 85 -1.09 -37.95 22.51
C GLU A 85 -1.25 -39.34 21.91
N GLN A 86 -0.13 -40.05 21.75
CA GLN A 86 -0.12 -41.45 21.35
C GLN A 86 0.57 -42.27 22.43
N ARG A 87 -0.01 -43.43 22.73
CA ARG A 87 0.54 -44.37 23.70
C ARG A 87 1.39 -45.39 22.96
N SER A 88 2.66 -45.45 23.32
CA SER A 88 3.65 -46.38 22.76
C SER A 88 3.40 -47.79 23.30
N ASP A 89 3.78 -48.81 22.53
CA ASP A 89 3.58 -50.22 22.90
C ASP A 89 4.40 -50.64 24.14
N ASP A 90 5.39 -49.85 24.56
CA ASP A 90 6.17 -50.02 25.79
C ASP A 90 5.53 -49.36 27.03
N GLY A 91 4.35 -48.74 26.88
CA GLY A 91 3.61 -48.09 27.96
C GLY A 91 3.96 -46.62 28.21
N SER A 92 4.90 -46.05 27.45
CA SER A 92 5.21 -44.60 27.50
C SER A 92 4.17 -43.76 26.75
N HIS A 93 4.01 -42.49 27.17
CA HIS A 93 3.12 -41.51 26.52
C HIS A 93 3.95 -40.54 25.69
N ASP A 94 3.68 -40.46 24.39
CA ASP A 94 4.39 -39.61 23.45
C ASP A 94 3.49 -38.45 23.00
N TYR A 95 3.94 -37.21 23.22
CA TYR A 95 3.17 -36.00 22.96
C TYR A 95 3.77 -35.23 21.79
N SER A 96 3.02 -35.06 20.71
CA SER A 96 3.45 -34.28 19.54
C SER A 96 2.49 -33.13 19.23
N CYS A 97 3.05 -31.98 18.79
CA CYS A 97 2.31 -30.74 18.52
C CYS A 97 2.23 -30.56 16.99
N CYS A 98 1.05 -30.83 16.40
CA CYS A 98 0.83 -30.74 14.95
C CYS A 98 0.28 -29.37 14.55
N VAL A 99 0.82 -28.81 13.45
CA VAL A 99 0.35 -27.55 12.86
C VAL A 99 -0.42 -27.85 11.57
N HIS A 100 -1.73 -27.58 11.55
CA HIS A 100 -2.55 -27.75 10.35
C HIS A 100 -2.68 -26.43 9.60
N CYS A 101 -2.30 -26.42 8.31
CA CYS A 101 -2.42 -25.26 7.42
C CYS A 101 -3.69 -25.36 6.56
N HIS A 102 -4.54 -24.34 6.59
CA HIS A 102 -5.73 -24.25 5.73
C HIS A 102 -5.43 -23.45 4.46
N ALA A 103 -5.60 -24.07 3.29
CA ALA A 103 -5.51 -23.42 1.98
C ALA A 103 -6.87 -22.79 1.60
N GLY A 104 -6.87 -21.52 1.19
CA GLY A 104 -8.09 -20.83 0.76
C GLY A 104 -8.52 -21.23 -0.65
N SER A 105 -9.83 -21.42 -0.88
CA SER A 105 -10.38 -21.71 -2.21
C SER A 105 -10.54 -20.44 -3.06
N LEU A 106 -10.60 -20.62 -4.39
CA LEU A 106 -10.80 -19.57 -5.41
C LEU A 106 -12.13 -18.80 -5.28
N ALA A 107 -13.06 -19.23 -4.42
CA ALA A 107 -14.27 -18.47 -4.08
C ALA A 107 -13.97 -17.16 -3.32
N GLY A 108 -12.73 -16.98 -2.84
CA GLY A 108 -12.32 -15.79 -2.11
C GLY A 108 -12.32 -14.49 -2.93
N PHE A 109 -12.42 -14.52 -4.26
CA PHE A 109 -12.48 -13.30 -5.10
C PHE A 109 -13.77 -12.48 -4.90
N PHE A 110 -14.86 -13.12 -4.49
CA PHE A 110 -16.18 -12.50 -4.28
C PHE A 110 -16.70 -12.60 -2.84
N ASP A 111 -15.89 -13.04 -1.86
CA ASP A 111 -16.31 -13.01 -0.46
C ASP A 111 -16.19 -11.57 0.09
N ILE A 112 -17.25 -10.79 -0.13
CA ILE A 112 -17.46 -9.44 0.45
C ILE A 112 -17.81 -9.62 1.93
N ARG A 113 -16.85 -10.04 2.76
CA ARG A 113 -16.99 -9.88 4.23
C ARG A 113 -16.62 -8.46 4.65
N PHE A 114 -17.39 -7.50 4.12
CA PHE A 114 -17.48 -6.17 4.73
C PHE A 114 -18.38 -6.18 5.97
N PHE A 115 -19.21 -7.21 6.16
CA PHE A 115 -20.39 -7.16 7.04
C PHE A 115 -20.49 -8.34 8.01
N GLY A 116 -19.62 -8.38 9.03
CA GLY A 116 -19.76 -9.33 10.16
C GLY A 116 -19.25 -8.74 11.48
N GLY A 117 -20.16 -8.46 12.42
CA GLY A 117 -19.90 -8.37 13.87
C GLY A 117 -19.24 -7.11 14.47
N GLY A 118 -20.06 -6.12 14.83
CA GLY A 118 -19.95 -5.27 16.04
C GLY A 118 -18.69 -4.45 16.31
N LEU A 119 -17.67 -5.06 16.93
CA LEU A 119 -16.58 -4.33 17.62
C LEU A 119 -15.25 -4.32 16.83
N ASN A 120 -14.91 -5.41 16.14
CA ASN A 120 -13.69 -5.47 15.30
C ASN A 120 -13.78 -4.59 14.05
N ARG A 121 -14.99 -4.25 13.61
CA ARG A 121 -15.25 -3.51 12.37
C ARG A 121 -14.92 -2.02 12.49
N GLN A 122 -15.31 -1.40 13.60
CA GLN A 122 -15.03 0.01 13.85
C GLN A 122 -13.54 0.27 14.02
N VAL A 123 -12.84 -0.67 14.68
CA VAL A 123 -11.38 -0.60 14.85
C VAL A 123 -10.68 -0.63 13.50
N VAL A 124 -11.02 -1.57 12.60
CA VAL A 124 -10.40 -1.66 11.26
C VAL A 124 -10.70 -0.44 10.38
N ALA A 125 -11.92 0.10 10.47
CA ALA A 125 -12.30 1.30 9.74
C ALA A 125 -11.52 2.54 10.22
N LEU A 126 -11.46 2.75 11.54
CA LEU A 126 -10.77 3.89 12.16
C LEU A 126 -9.26 3.81 11.99
N THR A 127 -8.66 2.61 12.13
CA THR A 127 -7.23 2.43 11.86
C THR A 127 -6.90 2.70 10.40
N GLY A 128 -7.74 2.27 9.46
CA GLY A 128 -7.56 2.58 8.04
C GLY A 128 -7.60 4.08 7.73
N LEU A 129 -8.51 4.83 8.37
CA LEU A 129 -8.57 6.28 8.23
C LEU A 129 -7.33 6.96 8.82
N PHE A 130 -6.90 6.56 10.02
CA PHE A 130 -5.69 7.11 10.63
C PHE A 130 -4.44 6.78 9.83
N ASP A 131 -4.31 5.55 9.33
CA ASP A 131 -3.23 5.20 8.41
C ASP A 131 -3.26 6.13 7.18
N ALA A 132 -4.42 6.32 6.53
CA ALA A 132 -4.54 7.20 5.37
C ALA A 132 -4.14 8.65 5.67
N LEU A 133 -4.57 9.19 6.82
CA LEU A 133 -4.18 10.53 7.27
C LEU A 133 -2.68 10.61 7.56
N ALA A 134 -2.08 9.60 8.20
CA ALA A 134 -0.65 9.55 8.48
C ALA A 134 0.19 9.48 7.20
N ILE A 135 -0.33 8.84 6.16
CA ILE A 135 0.35 8.68 4.87
C ILE A 135 0.28 9.95 4.03
N LEU A 136 -0.89 10.60 4.00
CA LEU A 136 -1.17 11.70 3.07
C LEU A 136 -1.00 13.08 3.70
N THR A 137 -0.85 13.16 5.02
CA THR A 137 -0.77 14.43 5.77
C THR A 137 0.30 14.38 6.84
N ARG A 138 0.73 15.56 7.32
CA ARG A 138 1.55 15.72 8.53
C ARG A 138 0.71 15.87 9.80
N ILE A 139 -0.61 15.64 9.74
CA ILE A 139 -1.46 15.73 10.93
C ILE A 139 -1.07 14.58 11.87
N PRO A 140 -0.66 14.88 13.12
CA PRO A 140 -0.31 13.84 14.06
C PRO A 140 -1.58 13.05 14.41
N VAL A 141 -1.59 11.76 14.05
CA VAL A 141 -2.69 10.83 14.33
C VAL A 141 -2.19 9.67 15.18
N PRO A 142 -3.05 9.06 16.01
CA PRO A 142 -2.68 7.89 16.78
C PRO A 142 -2.23 6.75 15.86
N GLN A 143 -0.99 6.30 16.04
CA GLN A 143 -0.50 5.14 15.29
C GLN A 143 -1.07 3.87 15.93
N SER A 144 -1.61 2.97 15.10
CA SER A 144 -1.99 1.65 15.57
C SER A 144 -0.74 0.94 16.07
N GLY A 145 -0.67 0.64 17.37
CA GLY A 145 0.50 0.05 18.03
C GLY A 145 0.83 -1.38 17.60
N GLU A 146 0.16 -1.90 16.58
CA GLU A 146 0.43 -3.24 16.06
C GLU A 146 1.54 -3.22 15.00
N THR A 147 2.56 -4.03 15.23
CA THR A 147 3.58 -4.34 14.24
C THR A 147 2.93 -4.96 13.00
N ARG A 148 2.80 -4.16 11.93
CA ARG A 148 2.42 -4.55 10.56
C ARG A 148 1.08 -5.33 10.48
N PRO A 149 -0.08 -4.64 10.40
CA PRO A 149 -1.28 -5.32 9.98
C PRO A 149 -1.10 -5.82 8.55
N GLN A 150 -1.29 -7.13 8.34
CA GLN A 150 -1.46 -7.68 7.00
C GLN A 150 -2.66 -6.98 6.36
N LYS A 151 -2.42 -6.27 5.24
CA LYS A 151 -3.43 -5.61 4.40
C LYS A 151 -4.10 -4.41 5.07
N SER A 152 -3.43 -3.25 5.05
CA SER A 152 -4.05 -1.99 5.48
C SER A 152 -5.21 -1.61 4.54
N TRP A 153 -6.33 -1.18 5.13
CA TRP A 153 -7.48 -0.64 4.40
C TRP A 153 -7.33 0.86 4.08
N ALA A 154 -6.17 1.45 4.37
CA ALA A 154 -5.89 2.88 4.15
C ALA A 154 -6.27 3.37 2.76
N LEU A 155 -5.98 2.61 1.70
CA LEU A 155 -6.27 3.04 0.33
C LEU A 155 -7.76 3.32 0.09
N ALA A 156 -8.67 2.60 0.76
CA ALA A 156 -10.11 2.84 0.66
C ALA A 156 -10.54 4.19 1.24
N TRP A 157 -9.72 4.76 2.14
CA TRP A 157 -9.93 6.05 2.79
C TRP A 157 -9.24 7.22 2.07
N PHE A 158 -8.42 6.97 1.06
CA PHE A 158 -7.75 8.02 0.30
C PHE A 158 -8.73 9.03 -0.33
N PRO A 159 -9.86 8.62 -0.95
CA PRO A 159 -10.85 9.58 -1.44
C PRO A 159 -11.47 10.44 -0.33
N VAL A 160 -11.61 9.90 0.88
CA VAL A 160 -12.14 10.62 2.04
C VAL A 160 -11.14 11.69 2.51
N VAL A 161 -9.85 11.36 2.53
CA VAL A 161 -8.80 12.36 2.77
C VAL A 161 -8.79 13.40 1.64
N GLY A 162 -9.01 12.99 0.38
CA GLY A 162 -9.20 13.92 -0.72
C GLY A 162 -10.43 14.83 -0.53
N ALA A 163 -11.54 14.31 -0.03
CA ALA A 163 -12.74 15.11 0.27
C ALA A 163 -12.49 16.13 1.39
N LEU A 164 -11.63 15.82 2.37
CA LEU A 164 -11.17 16.78 3.36
C LEU A 164 -10.43 17.96 2.69
N PHE A 165 -9.49 17.69 1.78
CA PHE A 165 -8.80 18.75 1.04
C PHE A 165 -9.75 19.52 0.11
N GLY A 166 -10.67 18.82 -0.56
CA GLY A 166 -11.71 19.45 -1.38
C GLY A 166 -12.60 20.39 -0.57
N ALA A 167 -13.00 20.01 0.63
CA ALA A 167 -13.77 20.87 1.53
C ALA A 167 -12.97 22.10 1.97
N LEU A 168 -11.68 21.94 2.30
CA LEU A 168 -10.81 23.06 2.62
C LEU A 168 -10.66 24.01 1.44
N TRP A 169 -10.50 23.50 0.22
CA TRP A 169 -10.48 24.32 -0.98
C TRP A 169 -11.83 25.04 -1.21
N MET A 170 -12.97 24.41 -0.94
CA MET A 170 -14.27 25.08 -1.02
C MET A 170 -14.40 26.24 -0.02
N ILE A 171 -13.88 26.11 1.21
CA ILE A 171 -13.85 27.21 2.18
C ILE A 171 -13.08 28.41 1.59
N TRP A 172 -11.92 28.16 0.98
CA TRP A 172 -11.18 29.21 0.29
C TRP A 172 -11.94 29.80 -0.88
N LEU A 173 -12.72 29.00 -1.61
CA LEU A 173 -13.53 29.47 -2.72
C LEU A 173 -14.72 30.33 -2.25
N GLN A 174 -15.46 29.92 -1.23
CA GLN A 174 -16.77 30.48 -0.91
C GLN A 174 -16.80 31.40 0.34
N ASP A 175 -16.01 31.08 1.37
CA ASP A 175 -16.17 31.69 2.70
C ASP A 175 -15.25 32.88 2.97
N VAL A 176 -14.34 33.19 2.04
CA VAL A 176 -13.46 34.38 2.09
C VAL A 176 -13.61 35.27 0.85
N PRO A 177 -14.83 35.71 0.50
CA PRO A 177 -15.12 36.41 -0.76
C PRO A 177 -14.49 37.80 -0.85
N THR A 178 -14.03 38.37 0.26
CA THR A 178 -13.32 39.66 0.31
C THR A 178 -11.92 39.58 -0.29
N LEU A 179 -11.35 38.38 -0.42
CA LEU A 179 -10.06 38.16 -1.06
C LEU A 179 -10.21 38.00 -2.57
N SER A 180 -9.23 38.50 -3.33
CA SER A 180 -9.16 38.25 -4.77
C SER A 180 -9.08 36.74 -5.06
N VAL A 181 -9.58 36.30 -6.22
CA VAL A 181 -9.52 34.87 -6.62
C VAL A 181 -8.08 34.35 -6.56
N THR A 182 -7.10 35.18 -6.93
CA THR A 182 -5.69 34.85 -6.83
C THR A 182 -5.26 34.54 -5.39
N LEU A 183 -5.64 35.39 -4.42
CA LEU A 183 -5.30 35.17 -3.01
C LEU A 183 -6.02 33.94 -2.44
N ARG A 184 -7.27 33.70 -2.85
CA ARG A 184 -8.02 32.48 -2.48
C ARG A 184 -7.33 31.22 -2.99
N ALA A 185 -6.90 31.20 -4.25
CA ALA A 185 -6.15 30.09 -4.84
C ALA A 185 -4.81 29.84 -4.12
N ILE A 186 -4.05 30.91 -3.83
CA ILE A 186 -2.80 30.81 -3.08
C ILE A 186 -3.06 30.28 -1.66
N GLY A 187 -4.13 30.73 -0.99
CA GLY A 187 -4.52 30.25 0.34
C GLY A 187 -4.89 28.77 0.36
N ALA A 188 -5.65 28.31 -0.64
CA ALA A 188 -5.99 26.90 -0.81
C ALA A 188 -4.74 26.03 -1.03
N LEU A 189 -3.86 26.47 -1.93
CA LEU A 189 -2.59 25.81 -2.21
C LEU A 189 -1.68 25.78 -0.97
N ALA A 190 -1.55 26.90 -0.26
CA ALA A 190 -0.75 26.99 0.96
C ALA A 190 -1.29 26.08 2.05
N THR A 191 -2.61 25.99 2.22
CA THR A 191 -3.26 25.06 3.15
C THR A 191 -2.90 23.62 2.81
N GLU A 192 -2.94 23.26 1.53
CA GLU A 192 -2.52 21.93 1.10
C GLU A 192 -1.05 21.65 1.38
N VAL A 193 -0.15 22.57 1.02
CA VAL A 193 1.28 22.43 1.27
C VAL A 193 1.58 22.30 2.77
N LEU A 194 0.92 23.07 3.62
CA LEU A 194 1.12 23.00 5.08
C LEU A 194 0.65 21.66 5.65
N LEU A 195 -0.53 21.19 5.25
CA LEU A 195 -1.12 19.96 5.78
C LEU A 195 -0.46 18.69 5.24
N THR A 196 -0.04 18.68 3.97
CA THR A 196 0.69 17.55 3.37
C THR A 196 2.18 17.61 3.66
N GLY A 197 2.67 18.79 4.03
CA GLY A 197 4.09 19.04 4.11
C GLY A 197 4.80 19.26 2.80
N GLY A 198 4.08 19.61 1.75
CA GLY A 198 4.66 19.79 0.41
C GLY A 198 5.06 18.49 -0.26
N LEU A 199 4.75 17.31 0.30
CA LEU A 199 5.14 16.00 -0.24
C LEU A 199 4.81 15.83 -1.73
N HIS A 200 3.63 16.28 -2.16
CA HIS A 200 3.21 16.15 -3.56
C HIS A 200 3.94 17.12 -4.48
N TRP A 201 4.21 18.34 -4.00
CA TRP A 201 4.93 19.37 -4.75
C TRP A 201 6.43 19.06 -4.85
N ASP A 202 7.00 18.46 -3.82
CA ASP A 202 8.34 17.88 -3.82
C ASP A 202 8.45 16.80 -4.90
N GLY A 203 7.53 15.82 -4.89
CA GLY A 203 7.48 14.78 -5.93
C GLY A 203 7.28 15.33 -7.34
N TRP A 204 6.53 16.41 -7.51
CA TRP A 204 6.41 17.12 -8.78
C TRP A 204 7.77 17.68 -9.24
N ALA A 205 8.48 18.42 -8.38
CA ALA A 205 9.80 18.95 -8.68
C ALA A 205 10.81 17.83 -9.03
N ASP A 206 10.87 16.79 -8.18
CA ASP A 206 11.80 15.67 -8.33
C ASP A 206 11.57 14.92 -9.64
N VAL A 207 10.32 14.64 -10.02
CA VAL A 207 10.03 13.99 -11.30
C VAL A 207 10.65 14.76 -12.47
N PHE A 208 10.63 16.09 -12.44
CA PHE A 208 11.19 16.90 -13.52
C PHE A 208 12.71 17.10 -13.42
N ASP A 209 13.29 17.16 -12.23
CA ASP A 209 14.75 17.14 -12.09
C ASP A 209 15.35 15.79 -12.51
N GLY A 210 14.70 14.68 -12.13
CA GLY A 210 15.02 13.34 -12.62
C GLY A 210 14.81 13.20 -14.13
N TRP A 211 13.86 13.92 -14.71
CA TRP A 211 13.64 13.94 -16.16
C TRP A 211 14.78 14.64 -16.91
N ALA A 212 15.29 15.73 -16.36
CA ALA A 212 16.42 16.47 -16.94
C ALA A 212 17.76 15.75 -16.80
N ALA A 213 17.87 14.81 -15.86
CA ALA A 213 19.09 14.07 -15.60
C ALA A 213 19.38 12.97 -16.66
N PRO A 214 20.67 12.66 -16.91
CA PRO A 214 21.07 11.49 -17.70
C PRO A 214 20.48 10.21 -17.12
N ALA A 215 20.22 9.21 -17.97
CA ALA A 215 19.51 7.98 -17.60
C ALA A 215 20.09 7.26 -16.36
N GLN A 216 21.40 7.31 -16.17
CA GLN A 216 22.12 6.67 -15.06
C GLN A 216 21.98 7.43 -13.73
N LYS A 217 21.67 8.73 -13.77
CA LYS A 217 21.62 9.62 -12.60
C LYS A 217 20.21 10.06 -12.21
N ARG A 218 19.18 9.53 -12.87
CA ARG A 218 17.77 9.90 -12.61
C ARG A 218 17.35 9.70 -11.15
N ASP A 219 17.74 8.58 -10.55
CA ASP A 219 17.41 8.29 -9.15
C ASP A 219 18.27 9.08 -8.16
N GLU A 220 19.48 9.49 -8.57
CA GLU A 220 20.34 10.36 -7.76
C GLU A 220 19.77 11.79 -7.74
N ALA A 221 19.42 12.32 -8.92
CA ALA A 221 18.87 13.67 -9.06
C ALA A 221 17.60 13.88 -8.23
N ARG A 222 16.74 12.87 -8.13
CA ARG A 222 15.49 12.92 -7.34
C ARG A 222 15.67 12.76 -5.84
N ARG A 223 16.85 12.30 -5.41
CA ARG A 223 17.17 12.14 -3.99
C ARG A 223 18.13 13.22 -3.51
N ASP A 224 18.51 14.13 -4.39
CA ASP A 224 19.30 15.29 -4.02
C ASP A 224 18.45 16.16 -3.10
N SER A 225 19.03 16.57 -1.97
CA SER A 225 18.38 17.53 -1.08
C SER A 225 18.30 18.93 -1.67
N HIS A 226 19.08 19.21 -2.72
CA HIS A 226 19.02 20.46 -3.46
C HIS A 226 18.07 20.33 -4.63
N ILE A 227 17.17 21.30 -4.76
CA ILE A 227 16.29 21.40 -5.92
C ILE A 227 17.08 21.83 -7.16
N GLY A 228 16.81 21.18 -8.29
CA GLY A 228 17.39 21.55 -9.58
C GLY A 228 16.60 22.67 -10.26
N THR A 229 17.24 23.35 -11.21
CA THR A 229 16.61 24.45 -11.96
C THR A 229 15.37 23.99 -12.73
N VAL A 230 15.37 22.75 -13.23
CA VAL A 230 14.23 22.23 -13.99
C VAL A 230 13.05 21.96 -13.06
N GLY A 231 13.27 21.38 -11.89
CA GLY A 231 12.29 21.23 -10.82
C GLY A 231 11.68 22.57 -10.43
N VAL A 232 12.51 23.61 -10.22
CA VAL A 232 12.04 24.98 -9.94
C VAL A 232 11.13 25.52 -11.05
N LEU A 233 11.52 25.38 -12.32
CA LEU A 233 10.70 25.84 -13.44
C LEU A 233 9.34 25.15 -13.47
N TRP A 234 9.31 23.84 -13.25
CA TRP A 234 8.06 23.08 -13.22
C TRP A 234 7.21 23.36 -11.98
N LEU A 235 7.81 23.66 -10.82
CA LEU A 235 7.07 24.19 -9.67
C LEU A 235 6.38 25.50 -10.03
N ILE A 236 7.10 26.45 -10.65
CA ILE A 236 6.53 27.73 -11.07
C ILE A 236 5.36 27.49 -12.04
N LEU A 237 5.55 26.64 -13.06
CA LEU A 237 4.49 26.32 -14.01
C LEU A 237 3.29 25.63 -13.34
N GLY A 238 3.52 24.74 -12.38
CA GLY A 238 2.47 24.08 -11.61
C GLY A 238 1.67 25.08 -10.78
N VAL A 239 2.34 25.97 -10.04
CA VAL A 239 1.69 27.01 -9.20
C VAL A 239 0.93 28.02 -10.07
N VAL A 240 1.54 28.49 -11.16
CA VAL A 240 0.89 29.41 -12.11
C VAL A 240 -0.31 28.73 -12.78
N GLY A 241 -0.17 27.46 -13.17
CA GLY A 241 -1.25 26.65 -13.73
C GLY A 241 -2.41 26.50 -12.74
N PHE A 242 -2.11 26.17 -11.47
CA PHE A 242 -3.09 26.04 -10.40
C PHE A 242 -3.89 27.34 -10.22
N VAL A 243 -3.18 28.45 -10.02
CA VAL A 243 -3.81 29.78 -9.81
C VAL A 243 -4.60 30.22 -11.05
N GLY A 244 -4.07 29.95 -12.25
CA GLY A 244 -4.73 30.25 -13.51
C GLY A 244 -6.03 29.47 -13.70
N LEU A 245 -6.01 28.16 -13.40
CA LEU A 245 -7.20 27.30 -13.47
C LEU A 245 -8.23 27.72 -12.42
N TRP A 246 -7.82 28.02 -11.19
CA TRP A 246 -8.70 28.57 -10.15
C TRP A 246 -9.43 29.84 -10.60
N LYS A 247 -8.71 30.76 -11.26
CA LYS A 247 -9.31 31.97 -11.84
C LYS A 247 -10.35 31.64 -12.91
N GLY A 248 -10.15 30.60 -13.70
CA GLY A 248 -11.15 30.13 -14.64
C GLY A 248 -12.36 29.53 -13.94
N VAL A 249 -12.12 28.69 -12.92
CA VAL A 249 -13.15 27.89 -12.24
C VAL A 249 -14.09 28.79 -11.44
N ALA A 250 -13.57 29.85 -10.82
CA ALA A 250 -14.36 30.76 -9.98
C ALA A 250 -15.51 31.50 -10.70
N PHE A 251 -15.65 31.35 -12.02
CA PHE A 251 -16.70 32.02 -12.81
C PHE A 251 -17.56 31.05 -13.63
N VAL A 252 -17.43 29.73 -13.47
CA VAL A 252 -18.28 28.75 -14.17
C VAL A 252 -19.36 28.18 -13.25
N TYR A 253 -20.49 27.79 -13.84
CA TYR A 253 -21.49 27.00 -13.11
C TYR A 253 -20.88 25.66 -12.69
N GLY A 254 -20.93 25.32 -11.40
CA GLY A 254 -20.34 24.09 -10.87
C GLY A 254 -18.94 24.23 -10.29
N ASP A 255 -18.43 25.46 -10.15
CA ASP A 255 -17.15 25.82 -9.53
C ASP A 255 -16.83 25.02 -8.26
N ALA A 256 -17.76 24.98 -7.30
CA ALA A 256 -17.59 24.32 -6.01
C ALA A 256 -17.33 22.82 -6.17
N VAL A 257 -18.04 22.16 -7.09
CA VAL A 257 -17.87 20.72 -7.32
C VAL A 257 -16.54 20.46 -8.05
N ILE A 258 -16.11 21.33 -8.97
CA ILE A 258 -14.81 21.20 -9.65
C ILE A 258 -13.68 21.26 -8.63
N VAL A 259 -13.71 22.28 -7.78
CA VAL A 259 -12.74 22.50 -6.72
C VAL A 259 -12.77 21.36 -5.70
N PHE A 260 -13.94 20.88 -5.31
CA PHE A 260 -14.08 19.78 -4.36
C PHE A 260 -13.58 18.44 -4.90
N MET A 261 -13.92 18.10 -6.14
CA MET A 261 -13.62 16.79 -6.72
C MET A 261 -12.15 16.64 -7.13
N ALA A 262 -11.44 17.73 -7.45
CA ALA A 262 -10.05 17.66 -7.89
C ALA A 262 -9.13 16.93 -6.87
N PRO A 263 -9.11 17.28 -5.57
CA PRO A 263 -8.35 16.52 -4.58
C PRO A 263 -8.85 15.09 -4.37
N VAL A 264 -10.17 14.85 -4.41
CA VAL A 264 -10.78 13.51 -4.27
C VAL A 264 -10.25 12.55 -5.33
N ILE A 265 -10.29 13.00 -6.59
CA ILE A 265 -9.83 12.20 -7.74
C ILE A 265 -8.31 12.00 -7.65
N ALA A 266 -7.55 13.03 -7.25
CA ALA A 266 -6.10 12.95 -7.10
C ALA A 266 -5.65 11.93 -6.03
N ARG A 267 -6.33 11.86 -4.88
CA ARG A 267 -6.03 10.85 -3.86
C ARG A 267 -6.47 9.45 -4.30
N THR A 268 -7.54 9.35 -5.08
CA THR A 268 -7.97 8.09 -5.70
C THR A 268 -6.94 7.58 -6.72
N ALA A 269 -6.36 8.49 -7.51
CA ALA A 269 -5.35 8.16 -8.51
C ALA A 269 -4.11 7.49 -7.90
N ILE A 270 -3.59 8.02 -6.79
CA ILE A 270 -2.44 7.40 -6.11
C ILE A 270 -2.82 6.09 -5.40
N ALA A 271 -4.06 5.94 -4.91
CA ALA A 271 -4.55 4.65 -4.39
C ALA A 271 -4.56 3.58 -5.48
N ALA A 272 -5.06 3.91 -6.67
CA ALA A 272 -5.04 3.03 -7.84
C ALA A 272 -3.59 2.74 -8.30
N GLY A 273 -2.73 3.76 -8.36
CA GLY A 273 -1.32 3.62 -8.71
C GLY A 273 -0.59 2.63 -7.81
N LEU A 274 -0.73 2.77 -6.49
CA LEU A 274 -0.13 1.88 -5.50
C LEU A 274 -0.61 0.43 -5.61
N ALA A 275 -1.86 0.21 -6.00
CA ALA A 275 -2.44 -1.13 -6.08
C ALA A 275 -2.15 -1.85 -7.40
N PHE A 276 -2.08 -1.12 -8.51
CA PHE A 276 -2.08 -1.73 -9.85
C PHE A 276 -0.77 -1.55 -10.62
N MET A 277 0.10 -0.61 -10.23
CA MET A 277 1.34 -0.35 -10.96
C MET A 277 2.55 -1.14 -10.42
N PRO A 278 3.53 -1.46 -11.27
CA PRO A 278 4.82 -1.97 -10.80
C PRO A 278 5.50 -0.88 -9.95
N VAL A 279 6.10 -1.29 -8.84
CA VAL A 279 6.83 -0.39 -7.94
C VAL A 279 8.30 -0.46 -8.30
N SER A 280 8.97 0.68 -8.27
CA SER A 280 10.42 0.76 -8.51
C SER A 280 11.18 0.12 -7.35
N ASP A 281 12.14 -0.74 -7.67
CA ASP A 281 13.00 -1.44 -6.68
C ASP A 281 13.76 -0.46 -5.78
N SER A 282 13.95 0.77 -6.26
CA SER A 282 14.67 1.81 -5.54
C SER A 282 13.76 2.56 -4.53
N SER A 283 12.45 2.27 -4.49
CA SER A 283 11.50 2.93 -3.59
C SER A 283 11.18 2.11 -2.34
N ARG A 284 11.66 2.58 -1.18
CA ARG A 284 11.34 1.98 0.13
C ARG A 284 9.85 2.14 0.49
N LEU A 285 9.29 3.33 0.25
CA LEU A 285 7.91 3.65 0.64
C LEU A 285 6.89 2.93 -0.25
N ALA A 286 7.05 3.00 -1.58
CA ALA A 286 6.15 2.31 -2.49
C ALA A 286 6.28 0.78 -2.36
N GLY A 287 7.48 0.28 -2.04
CA GLY A 287 7.70 -1.15 -1.76
C GLY A 287 6.91 -1.62 -0.53
N TRP A 288 6.96 -0.86 0.56
CA TRP A 288 6.15 -1.12 1.75
C TRP A 288 4.65 -1.14 1.44
N PHE A 289 4.17 -0.20 0.61
CA PHE A 289 2.78 -0.21 0.17
C PHE A 289 2.45 -1.42 -0.68
N LYS A 290 3.28 -1.83 -1.64
CA LYS A 290 2.96 -2.99 -2.47
C LYS A 290 2.83 -4.28 -1.64
N GLU A 291 3.62 -4.41 -0.59
CA GLU A 291 3.55 -5.55 0.34
C GLU A 291 2.32 -5.50 1.27
N THR A 292 1.79 -4.31 1.53
CA THR A 292 0.70 -4.07 2.50
C THR A 292 -0.62 -3.64 1.85
N ALA A 293 -0.63 -3.33 0.57
CA ALA A 293 -1.77 -2.82 -0.18
C ALA A 293 -2.70 -3.97 -0.52
N ASN A 294 -3.99 -3.74 -0.28
CA ASN A 294 -5.05 -4.62 -0.73
C ASN A 294 -5.62 -4.06 -2.04
N PRO A 295 -5.49 -4.73 -3.19
CA PRO A 295 -6.08 -4.23 -4.44
C PRO A 295 -7.59 -3.97 -4.33
N ARG A 296 -8.29 -4.65 -3.41
CA ARG A 296 -9.70 -4.38 -3.11
C ARG A 296 -9.93 -3.02 -2.47
N SER A 297 -9.02 -2.54 -1.63
CA SER A 297 -9.18 -1.22 -1.01
C SER A 297 -9.04 -0.09 -2.03
N ALA A 298 -8.15 -0.25 -3.02
CA ALA A 298 -8.07 0.67 -4.16
C ALA A 298 -9.31 0.61 -5.06
N PHE A 299 -9.85 -0.58 -5.34
CA PHE A 299 -11.11 -0.69 -6.09
C PHE A 299 -12.26 0.02 -5.38
N ILE A 300 -12.37 -0.14 -4.05
CA ILE A 300 -13.38 0.57 -3.25
C ILE A 300 -13.16 2.08 -3.30
N ALA A 301 -11.92 2.55 -3.27
CA ALA A 301 -11.62 3.97 -3.43
C ALA A 301 -12.16 4.52 -4.76
N VAL A 302 -11.95 3.80 -5.86
CA VAL A 302 -12.49 4.16 -7.18
C VAL A 302 -14.01 4.18 -7.18
N VAL A 303 -14.66 3.19 -6.57
CA VAL A 303 -16.13 3.13 -6.47
C VAL A 303 -16.68 4.30 -5.63
N ILE A 304 -16.07 4.62 -4.49
CA ILE A 304 -16.46 5.77 -3.66
C ILE A 304 -16.38 7.06 -4.49
N THR A 305 -15.28 7.28 -5.19
CA THR A 305 -15.09 8.48 -6.02
C THR A 305 -16.09 8.55 -7.16
N ALA A 306 -16.39 7.42 -7.82
CA ALA A 306 -17.41 7.36 -8.86
C ALA A 306 -18.83 7.67 -8.32
N VAL A 307 -19.17 7.16 -7.14
CA VAL A 307 -20.45 7.45 -6.48
C VAL A 307 -20.56 8.94 -6.12
N ILE A 308 -19.50 9.54 -5.58
CA ILE A 308 -19.49 10.99 -5.27
C ILE A 308 -19.60 11.81 -6.58
N ALA A 309 -18.87 11.43 -7.63
CA ALA A 309 -18.93 12.13 -8.92
C ALA A 309 -20.34 12.06 -9.54
N GLU A 310 -20.97 10.88 -9.54
CA GLU A 310 -22.34 10.69 -10.03
C GLU A 310 -23.35 11.46 -9.17
N ALA A 311 -23.20 11.47 -7.84
CA ALA A 311 -24.11 12.18 -6.95
C ALA A 311 -24.06 13.71 -7.15
N LEU A 312 -22.89 14.28 -7.42
CA LEU A 312 -22.71 15.73 -7.55
C LEU A 312 -22.94 16.23 -8.99
N TRP A 313 -22.68 15.42 -10.01
CA TRP A 313 -22.70 15.83 -11.42
C TRP A 313 -23.43 14.90 -12.38
N GLY A 314 -23.99 13.80 -11.90
CA GLY A 314 -24.60 12.76 -12.72
C GLY A 314 -23.63 12.23 -13.78
N TRP A 315 -24.18 11.86 -14.94
CA TRP A 315 -23.43 11.27 -16.04
C TRP A 315 -22.24 12.12 -16.52
N ARG A 316 -22.31 13.46 -16.42
CA ARG A 316 -21.19 14.35 -16.77
C ARG A 316 -20.00 14.14 -15.83
N GLY A 317 -20.27 13.88 -14.55
CA GLY A 317 -19.27 13.54 -13.56
C GLY A 317 -18.55 12.23 -13.88
N LEU A 318 -19.31 11.19 -14.26
CA LEU A 318 -18.72 9.92 -14.67
C LEU A 318 -17.91 10.04 -15.98
N ALA A 319 -18.41 10.79 -16.96
CA ALA A 319 -17.68 11.05 -18.20
C ALA A 319 -16.37 11.80 -17.94
N GLY A 320 -16.41 12.84 -17.09
CA GLY A 320 -15.23 13.57 -16.66
C GLY A 320 -14.23 12.68 -15.91
N LEU A 321 -14.71 11.87 -14.97
CA LEU A 321 -13.88 10.92 -14.22
C LEU A 321 -13.18 9.91 -15.13
N ALA A 322 -13.89 9.38 -16.13
CA ALA A 322 -13.31 8.45 -17.11
C ALA A 322 -12.20 9.11 -17.94
N LEU A 323 -12.41 10.36 -18.39
CA LEU A 323 -11.39 11.12 -19.12
C LEU A 323 -10.16 11.40 -18.26
N ILE A 324 -10.37 11.86 -17.01
CA ILE A 324 -9.28 12.11 -16.05
C ILE A 324 -8.51 10.82 -15.78
N ALA A 325 -9.21 9.70 -15.54
CA ALA A 325 -8.57 8.39 -15.31
C ALA A 325 -7.71 7.96 -16.51
N GLY A 326 -8.15 8.21 -17.74
CA GLY A 326 -7.35 7.97 -18.94
C GLY A 326 -6.07 8.82 -18.99
N LEU A 327 -6.18 10.13 -18.75
CA LEU A 327 -5.02 11.03 -18.72
C LEU A 327 -4.02 10.66 -17.62
N VAL A 328 -4.53 10.38 -16.41
CA VAL A 328 -3.73 9.98 -15.25
C VAL A 328 -3.05 8.63 -15.50
N GLY A 329 -3.75 7.67 -16.10
CA GLY A 329 -3.18 6.38 -16.48
C GLY A 329 -2.04 6.54 -17.48
N MET A 330 -2.18 7.42 -18.48
CA MET A 330 -1.10 7.74 -19.41
C MET A 330 0.08 8.42 -18.72
N PHE A 331 -0.17 9.42 -17.87
CA PHE A 331 0.86 10.15 -17.13
C PHE A 331 1.66 9.21 -16.22
N MET A 332 0.96 8.45 -15.37
CA MET A 332 1.59 7.50 -14.46
C MET A 332 2.28 6.35 -15.22
N GLY A 333 1.68 5.88 -16.32
CA GLY A 333 2.28 4.88 -17.22
C GLY A 333 3.62 5.36 -17.78
N TYR A 334 3.66 6.57 -18.33
CA TYR A 334 4.89 7.19 -18.85
C TYR A 334 5.98 7.31 -17.77
N TRP A 335 5.65 7.92 -16.63
CA TRP A 335 6.65 8.15 -15.58
C TRP A 335 7.08 6.87 -14.87
N SER A 336 6.18 5.91 -14.69
CA SER A 336 6.54 4.59 -14.17
C SER A 336 7.50 3.87 -15.12
N HIS A 337 7.28 3.94 -16.43
CA HIS A 337 8.23 3.38 -17.39
C HIS A 337 9.57 4.10 -17.33
N PHE A 338 9.55 5.44 -17.26
CA PHE A 338 10.74 6.29 -17.23
C PHE A 338 11.65 6.03 -16.01
N PHE A 339 11.06 5.74 -14.84
CA PHE A 339 11.76 5.47 -13.57
C PHE A 339 11.75 3.99 -13.15
N ARG A 340 11.45 3.06 -14.09
CA ARG A 340 11.45 1.61 -13.87
C ARG A 340 10.51 1.15 -12.72
N GLY A 341 9.39 1.83 -12.59
CA GLY A 341 8.32 1.59 -11.65
C GLY A 341 7.85 2.87 -10.97
N VAL A 342 6.71 2.79 -10.30
CA VAL A 342 6.15 3.87 -9.49
C VAL A 342 6.94 3.98 -8.17
N ASN A 343 7.22 5.21 -7.77
CA ASN A 343 7.86 5.57 -6.52
C ASN A 343 7.12 6.76 -5.88
N GLY A 344 7.57 7.22 -4.72
CA GLY A 344 6.94 8.32 -3.98
C GLY A 344 6.77 9.58 -4.82
N ASP A 345 7.81 9.98 -5.54
CA ASP A 345 7.83 11.21 -6.34
C ASP A 345 6.85 11.14 -7.50
N VAL A 346 6.79 9.99 -8.20
CA VAL A 346 5.80 9.77 -9.28
C VAL A 346 4.37 9.84 -8.73
N LEU A 347 4.11 9.31 -7.52
CA LEU A 347 2.80 9.42 -6.88
C LEU A 347 2.51 10.87 -6.50
N GLY A 348 3.47 11.59 -5.93
CA GLY A 348 3.34 13.02 -5.61
C GLY A 348 3.03 13.87 -6.84
N ALA A 349 3.80 13.69 -7.91
CA ALA A 349 3.58 14.35 -9.19
C ALA A 349 2.22 13.98 -9.81
N THR A 350 1.75 12.73 -9.61
CA THR A 350 0.43 12.30 -10.06
C THR A 350 -0.67 13.09 -9.35
N VAL A 351 -0.54 13.39 -8.04
CA VAL A 351 -1.54 14.20 -7.32
C VAL A 351 -1.68 15.57 -7.99
N ILE A 352 -0.56 16.28 -8.16
CA ILE A 352 -0.54 17.62 -8.78
C ILE A 352 -1.09 17.58 -10.20
N PHE A 353 -0.64 16.61 -11.02
CA PHE A 353 -1.16 16.42 -12.37
C PHE A 353 -2.68 16.19 -12.38
N THR A 354 -3.18 15.34 -11.49
CA THR A 354 -4.60 14.98 -11.43
C THR A 354 -5.46 16.15 -11.01
N GLU A 355 -5.01 16.98 -10.07
CA GLU A 355 -5.72 18.20 -9.65
C GLU A 355 -5.85 19.20 -10.81
N LEU A 356 -4.73 19.48 -11.50
CA LEU A 356 -4.71 20.36 -12.65
C LEU A 356 -5.61 19.81 -13.78
N ALA A 357 -5.47 18.53 -14.11
CA ALA A 357 -6.30 17.88 -15.13
C ALA A 357 -7.78 17.88 -14.78
N SER A 358 -8.12 17.65 -13.51
CA SER A 358 -9.52 17.69 -13.02
C SER A 358 -10.13 19.07 -13.17
N MET A 359 -9.39 20.13 -12.80
CA MET A 359 -9.85 21.51 -13.00
C MET A 359 -9.97 21.87 -14.48
N THR A 360 -9.01 21.47 -15.33
CA THR A 360 -9.07 21.71 -16.78
C THR A 360 -10.27 21.02 -17.42
N ILE A 361 -10.51 19.74 -17.11
CA ILE A 361 -11.63 18.98 -17.66
C ILE A 361 -12.96 19.51 -17.11
N GLY A 362 -13.02 19.84 -15.82
CA GLY A 362 -14.16 20.50 -15.21
C GLY A 362 -14.49 21.80 -15.96
N LEU A 363 -13.50 22.66 -16.19
CA LEU A 363 -13.70 23.89 -16.97
C LEU A 363 -14.21 23.63 -18.38
N TRP A 364 -13.72 22.59 -19.04
CA TRP A 364 -14.14 22.25 -20.40
C TRP A 364 -15.58 21.70 -20.45
N LEU A 365 -15.99 20.92 -19.46
CA LEU A 365 -17.34 20.36 -19.38
C LEU A 365 -18.43 21.38 -19.01
N TRP A 366 -18.03 22.50 -18.39
CA TRP A 366 -18.93 23.52 -17.81
C TRP A 366 -18.80 24.92 -18.44
N ARG A 367 -18.00 25.04 -19.50
CA ARG A 367 -18.10 26.13 -20.48
C ARG A 367 -19.17 25.79 -21.51
#